data_AF-A0A354ITE1-F1
#
_entry.id   AF-A0A354ITE1-F1
#
_cell.length_a   1.000
_cell.length_b   1.000
_cell.length_c   1.000
_cell.angle_alpha   90.00
_cell.angle_beta   90.00
_cell.angle_gamma   90.00
#
_symmetry.space_group_name_H-M   'P 1'
#
loop_
_entity.id
_entity.type
_entity.pdbx_description
1 polymer ?
#
loop_
_entity_poly.entity_id
_entity_poly.type
_entity_poly.pdbx_seq_one_letter_code
_entity_poly.pdbx_strand_id
1 'polypeptide(L)'
;KVRLVARQDVVSDGVSEAGVPAATLAASLAQLFEVELVTFADAEAFDWHALPQDGRFTILASTSRRRYGPHARDTWRPDLHLALWNPYQALDFAAPALMTYGFAAPALDAVNAWLADRIEAAGQCPVPGF
;
A
#
# COMPACT_ATOMS: atom_id res chain seq x y z
N LYS A 1 -13.13 -4.64 9.43
CA LYS A 1 -11.94 -5.53 9.48
C LYS A 1 -11.17 -5.36 8.19
N VAL A 2 -9.84 -5.27 8.25
CA VAL A 2 -8.99 -5.00 7.08
C VAL A 2 -7.89 -6.06 7.00
N ARG A 3 -7.51 -6.44 5.78
CA ARG A 3 -6.27 -7.15 5.49
C ARG A 3 -5.29 -6.16 4.86
N LEU A 4 -4.18 -5.89 5.52
CA LEU A 4 -3.09 -5.09 4.96
C LEU A 4 -2.08 -6.04 4.30
N VAL A 5 -1.90 -5.91 2.99
CA VAL A 5 -0.85 -6.59 2.25
C VAL A 5 0.27 -5.58 2.00
N ALA A 6 1.48 -5.86 2.49
CA ALA A 6 2.63 -4.95 2.35
C ALA A 6 3.92 -5.72 2.11
N ARG A 7 4.91 -5.07 1.51
CA ARG A 7 6.23 -5.70 1.34
C ARG A 7 6.89 -5.86 2.71
N GLN A 8 7.49 -7.01 2.97
CA GLN A 8 8.31 -7.26 4.15
C GLN A 8 9.52 -6.31 4.15
N ASP A 9 9.90 -5.86 5.33
CA ASP A 9 11.06 -4.99 5.53
C ASP A 9 12.34 -5.75 5.18
N VAL A 10 13.15 -5.17 4.30
CA VAL A 10 14.46 -5.73 3.97
C VAL A 10 15.48 -5.04 4.88
N VAL A 11 16.09 -5.81 5.78
CA VAL A 11 17.27 -5.35 6.55
C VAL A 11 18.41 -5.20 5.54
N SER A 12 18.69 -3.96 5.12
CA SER A 12 19.83 -3.67 4.24
C SER A 12 21.06 -3.30 5.07
N ASP A 13 22.20 -3.93 4.77
CA ASP A 13 23.53 -3.69 5.36
C ASP A 13 24.14 -2.33 4.97
N GLY A 14 23.41 -1.23 5.21
CA GLY A 14 24.03 0.07 5.46
C GLY A 14 23.82 1.20 4.46
N VAL A 15 23.24 1.03 3.27
CA VAL A 15 22.94 2.18 2.39
C VAL A 15 21.76 1.89 1.43
N SER A 16 20.52 2.14 1.84
CA SER A 16 19.38 2.37 0.93
C SER A 16 18.18 2.89 1.72
N GLU A 17 17.55 3.96 1.23
CA GLU A 17 16.37 4.59 1.82
C GLU A 17 15.30 3.55 2.15
N ALA A 18 15.22 3.16 3.42
CA ALA A 18 14.24 2.20 3.88
C ALA A 18 12.83 2.79 3.68
N GLY A 19 11.96 2.07 2.98
CA GLY A 19 10.53 2.38 2.97
C GLY A 19 9.94 2.32 4.39
N VAL A 20 8.64 2.61 4.55
CA VAL A 20 7.99 2.42 5.85
C VAL A 20 7.91 0.94 6.18
N PRO A 21 8.31 0.56 7.41
CA PRO A 21 8.13 -0.79 7.90
C PRO A 21 6.68 -1.26 7.81
N ALA A 22 6.43 -2.48 7.32
CA ALA A 22 5.07 -3.02 7.21
C ALA A 22 4.31 -2.98 8.55
N ALA A 23 5.03 -3.25 9.65
CA ALA A 23 4.49 -3.16 11.00
C ALA A 23 4.07 -1.73 11.41
N THR A 24 4.78 -0.69 10.92
CA THR A 24 4.41 0.70 11.20
C THR A 24 3.09 1.07 10.51
N LEU A 25 2.90 0.64 9.26
CA LEU A 25 1.63 0.83 8.56
C LEU A 25 0.48 0.05 9.22
N ALA A 26 0.74 -1.20 9.63
CA ALA A 26 -0.24 -1.99 10.36
C ALA A 26 -0.68 -1.30 11.65
N ALA A 27 0.28 -0.78 12.44
CA ALA A 27 -0.01 -0.04 13.66
C ALA A 27 -0.79 1.26 13.40
N SER A 28 -0.47 1.96 12.31
CA SER A 28 -1.21 3.15 11.86
C SER A 28 -2.67 2.82 11.57
N LEU A 29 -2.93 1.81 10.74
CA LEU A 29 -4.30 1.40 10.37
C LEU A 29 -5.07 0.77 11.54
N ALA A 30 -4.36 0.16 12.50
CA ALA A 30 -4.96 -0.43 13.70
C ALA A 30 -5.64 0.62 14.61
N GLN A 31 -5.36 1.91 14.41
CA GLN A 31 -6.09 3.00 15.07
C GLN A 31 -7.57 3.07 14.63
N LEU A 32 -7.90 2.54 13.46
CA LEU A 32 -9.24 2.63 12.84
C LEU A 32 -9.89 1.26 12.62
N PHE A 33 -9.09 0.21 12.43
CA PHE A 33 -9.59 -1.10 11.99
C PHE A 33 -8.95 -2.26 12.77
N GLU A 34 -9.65 -3.40 12.84
CA GLU A 34 -9.01 -4.69 13.13
C GLU A 34 -8.17 -5.11 11.92
N VAL A 35 -6.84 -5.04 12.04
CA VAL A 35 -5.87 -5.28 10.94
C VAL A 35 -5.28 -6.68 11.02
N GLU A 36 -5.37 -7.42 9.92
CA GLU A 36 -4.57 -8.59 9.62
C GLU A 36 -3.42 -8.19 8.69
N LEU A 37 -2.16 -8.32 9.13
CA LEU A 37 -1.00 -8.02 8.30
C LEU A 37 -0.55 -9.27 7.56
N VAL A 38 -0.47 -9.18 6.23
CA VAL A 38 0.16 -10.17 5.35
C VAL A 38 1.36 -9.51 4.67
N THR A 39 2.53 -10.13 4.77
CA THR A 39 3.75 -9.60 4.16
C THR A 39 4.28 -10.49 3.04
N PHE A 40 4.86 -9.87 2.02
CA PHE A 40 5.57 -10.57 0.95
C PHE A 40 7.00 -10.03 0.77
N ALA A 41 7.98 -10.90 0.52
CA ALA A 41 9.37 -10.46 0.29
C ALA A 41 9.62 -10.04 -1.17
N ASP A 42 9.06 -10.81 -2.10
CA ASP A 42 9.15 -10.62 -3.55
C ASP A 42 7.75 -10.72 -4.18
N ALA A 43 7.38 -9.70 -4.95
CA ALA A 43 6.08 -9.62 -5.59
C ALA A 43 5.92 -10.62 -6.74
N GLU A 44 7.01 -11.04 -7.39
CA GLU A 44 6.96 -11.99 -8.51
C GLU A 44 6.78 -13.44 -8.06
N ALA A 45 7.27 -13.76 -6.86
CA ALA A 45 7.17 -15.11 -6.28
C ALA A 45 6.01 -15.26 -5.30
N PHE A 46 5.32 -14.17 -4.95
CA PHE A 46 4.20 -14.20 -4.03
C PHE A 46 2.94 -14.73 -4.71
N ASP A 47 2.28 -15.72 -4.10
CA ASP A 47 1.02 -16.25 -4.59
C ASP A 47 -0.14 -15.31 -4.20
N TRP A 48 -0.45 -14.38 -5.10
CA TRP A 48 -1.53 -13.41 -4.93
C TRP A 48 -2.91 -14.04 -4.84
N HIS A 49 -3.11 -15.22 -5.44
CA HIS A 49 -4.38 -15.94 -5.42
C HIS A 49 -4.61 -16.72 -4.12
N ALA A 50 -3.55 -17.03 -3.37
CA ALA A 50 -3.65 -17.67 -2.07
C ALA A 50 -4.20 -16.73 -0.97
N LEU A 51 -4.32 -15.43 -1.23
CA LEU A 51 -4.92 -14.49 -0.29
C LEU A 51 -6.40 -14.84 -0.06
N PRO A 52 -6.86 -15.01 1.20
CA PRO A 52 -8.23 -15.40 1.48
C PRO A 52 -9.26 -14.37 0.97
N GLN A 53 -10.37 -14.86 0.41
CA GLN A 53 -11.56 -14.05 0.13
C GLN A 53 -12.61 -14.26 1.22
N ASP A 54 -12.23 -13.94 2.45
CA ASP A 54 -13.01 -14.16 3.68
C ASP A 54 -13.89 -12.95 4.08
N GLY A 55 -14.10 -12.02 3.15
CA GLY A 55 -14.90 -10.81 3.36
C GLY A 55 -14.18 -9.65 4.05
N ARG A 56 -12.87 -9.77 4.33
CA ARG A 56 -12.05 -8.62 4.77
C ARG A 56 -11.79 -7.66 3.61
N PHE A 57 -11.86 -6.36 3.91
CA PHE A 57 -11.43 -5.33 2.96
C PHE A 57 -9.92 -5.35 2.83
N THR A 58 -9.40 -5.55 1.63
CA THR A 58 -7.98 -5.79 1.37
C THR A 58 -7.31 -4.54 0.84
N ILE A 59 -6.35 -4.03 1.61
CA ILE A 59 -5.54 -2.87 1.28
C ILE A 59 -4.15 -3.34 0.88
N LEU A 60 -3.72 -3.01 -0.34
CA LEU A 60 -2.31 -3.11 -0.72
C LEU A 60 -1.60 -1.82 -0.32
N ALA A 61 -0.48 -1.91 0.40
CA ALA A 61 0.40 -0.76 0.63
C ALA A 61 1.74 -0.94 -0.08
N SER A 62 2.04 0.01 -0.96
CA SER A 62 3.30 0.03 -1.72
C SER A 62 4.25 1.08 -1.17
N THR A 63 5.26 0.61 -0.46
CA THR A 63 6.27 1.41 0.25
C THR A 63 7.63 1.41 -0.43
N SER A 64 7.72 0.97 -1.69
CA SER A 64 8.98 0.89 -2.44
C SER A 64 8.86 1.59 -3.79
N ARG A 65 10.00 2.04 -4.36
CA ARG A 65 10.02 2.65 -5.70
C ARG A 65 9.73 1.67 -6.84
N ARG A 66 9.93 0.36 -6.65
CA ARG A 66 9.83 -0.65 -7.72
C ARG A 66 8.36 -0.93 -8.05
N ARG A 67 7.98 -0.84 -9.33
CA ARG A 67 6.66 -1.28 -9.82
C ARG A 67 6.50 -2.79 -9.71
N TYR A 68 5.27 -3.27 -9.56
CA TYR A 68 4.95 -4.70 -9.54
C TYR A 68 5.15 -5.31 -10.93
N GLY A 69 5.48 -6.59 -11.08
CA GLY A 69 5.56 -7.21 -12.41
C GLY A 69 4.21 -7.73 -12.92
N PRO A 70 4.16 -8.22 -14.17
CA PRO A 70 2.92 -8.62 -14.83
C PRO A 70 2.12 -9.64 -14.03
N HIS A 71 2.79 -10.57 -13.34
CA HIS A 71 2.10 -11.60 -12.56
C HIS A 71 1.12 -10.98 -11.55
N ALA A 72 1.59 -10.07 -10.70
CA ALA A 72 0.73 -9.42 -9.71
C ALA A 72 -0.35 -8.54 -10.36
N ARG A 73 0.01 -7.78 -11.41
CA ARG A 73 -0.87 -6.81 -12.08
C ARG A 73 -2.05 -7.47 -12.79
N ASP A 74 -1.80 -8.62 -13.43
CA ASP A 74 -2.78 -9.27 -14.31
C ASP A 74 -3.67 -10.26 -13.55
N THR A 75 -3.26 -10.70 -12.37
CA THR A 75 -3.92 -11.81 -11.66
C THR A 75 -4.66 -11.38 -10.39
N TRP A 76 -4.42 -10.18 -9.89
CA TRP A 76 -4.94 -9.77 -8.59
C TRP A 76 -5.35 -8.30 -8.54
N ARG A 77 -6.34 -8.02 -7.70
CA ARG A 77 -6.87 -6.67 -7.50
C ARG A 77 -7.19 -6.46 -6.01
N PRO A 78 -6.56 -5.50 -5.31
CA PRO A 78 -6.97 -5.12 -3.96
C PRO A 78 -8.28 -4.32 -4.00
N ASP A 79 -8.91 -4.15 -2.84
CA ASP A 79 -10.07 -3.25 -2.71
C ASP A 79 -9.62 -1.77 -2.67
N LEU A 80 -8.43 -1.51 -2.13
CA LEU A 80 -7.78 -0.20 -2.10
C LEU A 80 -6.26 -0.34 -2.25
N HIS A 81 -5.66 0.56 -3.01
CA HIS A 81 -4.20 0.66 -3.14
C HIS A 81 -3.67 1.94 -2.51
N LEU A 82 -2.78 1.82 -1.52
CA LEU A 82 -2.00 2.93 -0.97
C LEU A 82 -0.63 2.98 -1.67
N ALA A 83 -0.49 3.87 -2.65
CA ALA A 83 0.76 4.11 -3.37
C ALA A 83 1.58 5.19 -2.66
N LEU A 84 2.37 4.77 -1.67
CA LEU A 84 2.97 5.69 -0.70
C LEU A 84 4.30 6.29 -1.15
N TRP A 85 4.92 5.80 -2.22
CA TRP A 85 6.22 6.32 -2.69
C TRP A 85 6.27 6.56 -4.18
N ASN A 86 6.15 5.50 -5.00
CA ASN A 86 6.11 5.64 -6.45
C ASN A 86 4.65 5.80 -6.90
N PRO A 87 4.21 6.99 -7.32
CA PRO A 87 2.82 7.23 -7.71
C PRO A 87 2.39 6.36 -8.90
N TYR A 88 3.31 5.97 -9.78
CA TYR A 88 2.99 5.11 -10.94
C TYR A 88 2.56 3.69 -10.52
N GLN A 89 2.76 3.29 -9.27
CA GLN A 89 2.20 2.04 -8.76
C GLN A 89 0.67 2.08 -8.70
N ALA A 90 0.04 3.26 -8.58
CA ALA A 90 -1.42 3.38 -8.67
C ALA A 90 -1.98 2.89 -10.01
N LEU A 91 -1.14 2.76 -11.05
CA LEU A 91 -1.49 2.22 -12.36
C LEU A 91 -1.20 0.70 -12.48
N ASP A 92 -0.59 0.08 -11.47
CA ASP A 92 -0.24 -1.34 -11.49
C ASP A 92 -1.45 -2.24 -11.22
N PHE A 93 -2.45 -1.73 -10.50
CA PHE A 93 -3.65 -2.49 -10.13
C PHE A 93 -4.90 -1.74 -10.58
N ALA A 94 -5.86 -2.48 -11.12
CA ALA A 94 -7.15 -1.92 -11.52
C ALA A 94 -8.08 -1.69 -10.30
N ALA A 95 -7.61 -0.94 -9.30
CA ALA A 95 -8.29 -0.66 -8.04
C ALA A 95 -8.30 0.84 -7.73
N PRO A 96 -9.22 1.34 -6.89
CA PRO A 96 -9.10 2.68 -6.32
C PRO A 96 -7.75 2.85 -5.63
N ALA A 97 -7.08 3.98 -5.87
CA ALA A 97 -5.75 4.24 -5.33
C ALA A 97 -5.67 5.60 -4.64
N LEU A 98 -4.99 5.63 -3.49
CA LEU A 98 -4.59 6.85 -2.80
C LEU A 98 -3.08 7.02 -2.92
N MET A 99 -2.64 8.16 -3.42
CA MET A 99 -1.23 8.52 -3.55
C MET A 99 -0.84 9.54 -2.47
N THR A 100 0.33 9.36 -1.87
CA THR A 100 0.86 10.31 -0.87
C THR A 100 2.22 10.91 -1.23
N TYR A 101 2.86 10.43 -2.31
CA TYR A 101 4.19 10.85 -2.79
C TYR A 101 5.34 10.72 -1.77
N GLY A 102 5.07 10.05 -0.66
CA GLY A 102 5.99 9.89 0.45
C GLY A 102 5.27 9.32 1.67
N PHE A 103 6.04 8.95 2.66
CA PHE A 103 5.55 8.14 3.77
C PHE A 103 6.05 8.64 5.14
N ALA A 104 6.41 9.93 5.19
CA ALA A 104 6.66 10.61 6.45
C ALA A 104 5.40 10.59 7.33
N ALA A 105 5.57 10.73 8.65
CA ALA A 105 4.45 10.66 9.60
C ALA A 105 3.23 11.52 9.21
N PRO A 106 3.37 12.79 8.77
CA PRO A 106 2.21 13.58 8.36
C PRO A 106 1.44 13.01 7.15
N ALA A 107 2.14 12.30 6.25
CA ALA A 107 1.50 11.65 5.12
C ALA A 107 0.66 10.45 5.58
N LEU A 108 1.18 9.65 6.53
CA LEU A 108 0.42 8.53 7.12
C LEU A 108 -0.76 9.03 7.97
N ASP A 109 -0.59 10.12 8.71
CA ASP A 109 -1.67 10.77 9.45
C ASP A 109 -2.79 11.24 8.52
N ALA A 110 -2.45 11.81 7.36
CA ALA A 110 -3.42 12.19 6.34
C ALA A 110 -4.16 10.98 5.76
N VAL A 111 -3.47 9.85 5.53
CA VAL A 111 -4.13 8.59 5.12
C VAL A 111 -5.16 8.16 6.16
N ASN A 112 -4.80 8.13 7.44
CA ASN A 112 -5.75 7.76 8.51
C ASN A 112 -6.89 8.78 8.63
N ALA A 113 -6.63 10.07 8.45
CA ALA A 113 -7.67 11.09 8.48
C ALA A 113 -8.66 10.91 7.32
N TRP A 114 -8.17 10.61 6.12
CA TRP A 114 -9.01 10.34 4.95
C TRP A 114 -9.80 9.03 5.09
N LEU A 115 -9.17 7.94 5.53
CA LEU A 115 -9.85 6.66 5.80
C LEU A 115 -10.93 6.76 6.89
N ALA A 116 -10.80 7.73 7.80
CA ALA A 116 -11.76 8.03 8.84
C ALA A 116 -12.82 9.06 8.43
N ASP A 117 -12.88 9.44 7.15
CA ASP A 117 -13.82 10.44 6.61
C ASP A 117 -13.69 11.82 7.29
N ARG A 118 -12.49 12.17 7.77
CA ARG A 118 -12.21 13.45 8.45
C ARG A 118 -11.69 14.53 7.52
N ILE A 119 -11.11 14.12 6.39
CA ILE A 119 -10.60 15.03 5.36
C ILE A 119 -10.88 14.44 3.98
N GLU A 120 -10.93 15.32 2.98
CA GLU A 120 -10.97 14.95 1.57
C GLU A 120 -9.57 14.85 0.97
N ALA A 121 -9.38 13.95 0.00
CA ALA A 121 -8.14 13.83 -0.76
C ALA A 121 -8.09 14.86 -1.91
N ALA A 122 -7.92 16.14 -1.57
CA ALA A 122 -7.98 17.25 -2.54
C ALA A 122 -6.73 17.42 -3.43
N GLY A 123 -5.74 16.51 -3.32
CA GLY A 123 -4.52 16.55 -4.11
C GLY A 123 -4.80 16.34 -5.60
N GLN A 124 -4.05 17.04 -6.45
CA GLN A 124 -4.11 16.85 -7.91
C GLN A 124 -2.85 16.16 -8.37
N CYS A 125 -3.00 15.14 -9.24
CA CYS A 125 -1.85 14.47 -9.81
C CYS A 125 -1.03 15.49 -10.63
N PRO A 126 0.27 15.67 -10.33
CA PRO A 126 1.10 16.66 -11.02
C PRO A 126 1.51 16.20 -12.43
N VAL A 127 1.13 14.98 -12.83
CA VAL A 127 1.43 14.40 -14.14
C VAL A 127 0.16 14.48 -15.00
N PRO A 128 0.19 15.19 -16.14
CA PRO A 128 -0.92 15.21 -17.08
C PRO A 128 -1.23 13.81 -17.62
N GLY A 129 -2.51 13.47 -17.74
CA GLY A 129 -2.96 12.22 -18.35
C GLY A 129 -2.76 10.97 -17.49
N PHE A 130 -2.54 11.17 -16.19
CA PHE A 130 -2.76 10.12 -15.18
C PHE A 130 -4.25 9.77 -15.08
#